data_AF-A0A6J4ED82-F1
#
_entry.id   AF-A0A6J4ED82-F1
#
_cell.length_a   1.000
_cell.length_b   1.000
_cell.length_c   1.000
_cell.angle_alpha   90.00
_cell.angle_beta   90.00
_cell.angle_gamma   90.00
#
_symmetry.space_group_name_H-M   'P 1'
#
loop_
_entity.id
_entity.type
_entity.pdbx_description
1 polymer ?
#
loop_
_entity_poly.entity_id
_entity_poly.type
_entity_poly.pdbx_seq_one_letter_code
_entity_poly.pdbx_strand_id
1 'polypeptide(L)'
;MRIASLSLLALSVLLAGCGEQDKTPTTHVDFQKELQAKLIKAKPGTVIEIPAGTYQLDRSLSLKASGVTIKGAGMDKTILNFKGQKAGAEGLLVDASDFTIEDLALEDTKGDALKVVGGKNIVIRNVRTEWTNGPATENGAYGIYPVQTENTLIEGAVAIGASDAGIYVGQSRNVVVRNSRAERNVAGIEIENTIGADVYDNLATGNTGGILVFNMPNLQQPGHGTRVYRNQVKDNDHDNFGHKGTPVASVPAGSGVVINSNDDVEIFDNDISGHRTANVIVSSYFSTGYTNLSTSENFDPYPERIAIHGNRFGPGGDSPDNLELKALKVAKFGLGGRLPDILWDGYVNPAKLVDGKLPAELGICVDNGEAVLINVDGPNGYKNITTDMSAHRCKLPALPEIVLGSAKEAPGA
;
A
#
# COMPACT_ATOMS: atom_id res chain seq x y z
N MET A 1 46.02 66.82 -28.55
CA MET A 1 44.86 66.25 -29.28
C MET A 1 44.19 65.25 -28.34
N ARG A 2 43.17 65.69 -27.60
CA ARG A 2 41.73 65.57 -27.93
C ARG A 2 41.19 64.14 -27.79
N ILE A 3 40.36 63.96 -26.73
CA ILE A 3 39.09 63.19 -26.68
C ILE A 3 39.30 61.65 -26.62
N ALA A 4 38.63 60.81 -25.81
CA ALA A 4 37.41 60.89 -25.00
C ALA A 4 37.44 59.86 -23.86
N SER A 5 36.70 60.17 -22.80
CA SER A 5 36.25 59.26 -21.74
C SER A 5 35.26 58.22 -22.26
N LEU A 6 35.35 56.97 -21.82
CA LEU A 6 34.24 56.01 -21.88
C LEU A 6 33.99 55.42 -20.48
N SER A 7 32.94 55.89 -19.85
CA SER A 7 32.33 55.31 -18.65
C SER A 7 31.48 54.11 -19.09
N LEU A 8 31.75 52.91 -18.56
CA LEU A 8 30.87 51.76 -18.72
C LEU A 8 29.74 51.86 -17.69
N LEU A 9 28.52 52.12 -18.16
CA LEU A 9 27.29 52.03 -17.39
C LEU A 9 26.82 50.57 -17.42
N ALA A 10 26.82 49.89 -16.27
CA ALA A 10 26.23 48.56 -16.13
C ALA A 10 24.69 48.69 -16.05
N LEU A 11 23.99 48.14 -17.03
CA LEU A 11 22.53 48.11 -17.08
C LEU A 11 22.05 46.79 -16.45
N SER A 12 21.55 46.85 -15.22
CA SER A 12 20.87 45.74 -14.55
C SER A 12 19.45 45.61 -15.10
N VAL A 13 19.21 44.59 -15.92
CA VAL A 13 17.88 44.20 -16.37
C VAL A 13 17.20 43.38 -15.26
N LEU A 14 16.26 44.00 -14.55
CA LEU A 14 15.35 43.31 -13.64
C LEU A 14 14.23 42.65 -14.47
N LEU A 15 14.32 41.33 -14.66
CA LEU A 15 13.20 40.53 -15.13
C LEU A 15 12.23 40.32 -13.96
N ALA A 16 11.17 41.13 -13.92
CA ALA A 16 9.99 40.84 -13.11
C ALA A 16 9.23 39.68 -13.76
N GLY A 17 9.48 38.46 -13.28
CA GLY A 17 8.63 37.31 -13.58
C GLY A 17 7.27 37.50 -12.91
N CYS A 18 6.24 37.71 -13.71
CA CYS A 18 4.86 37.54 -13.25
C CYS A 18 4.66 36.06 -12.94
N GLY A 19 4.83 35.68 -11.67
CA GLY A 19 4.27 34.43 -11.16
C GLY A 19 2.76 34.53 -11.29
N GLU A 20 2.18 33.67 -12.11
CA GLU A 20 0.75 33.46 -12.15
C GLU A 20 0.36 32.97 -10.75
N GLN A 21 -0.26 33.85 -9.95
CA GLN A 21 -0.80 33.46 -8.66
C GLN A 21 -1.77 32.31 -8.91
N ASP A 22 -1.56 31.18 -8.24
CA ASP A 22 -2.49 30.05 -8.24
C ASP A 22 -3.90 30.58 -7.97
N LYS A 23 -4.71 30.66 -9.02
CA LYS A 23 -6.12 31.02 -8.87
C LYS A 23 -6.76 29.92 -8.04
N THR A 24 -7.41 30.29 -6.95
CA THR A 24 -8.21 29.36 -6.15
C THR A 24 -9.16 28.59 -7.08
N PRO A 25 -9.15 27.24 -7.07
CA PRO A 25 -10.06 26.46 -7.91
C PRO A 25 -11.52 26.84 -7.66
N THR A 26 -12.32 26.91 -8.72
CA THR A 26 -13.74 27.26 -8.63
C THR A 26 -14.59 25.99 -8.77
N THR A 27 -15.42 25.69 -7.76
CA THR A 27 -16.30 24.51 -7.74
C THR A 27 -17.29 24.52 -8.91
N HIS A 28 -17.49 23.36 -9.54
CA HIS A 28 -18.60 23.13 -10.48
C HIS A 28 -19.88 22.80 -9.71
N VAL A 29 -20.48 23.82 -9.08
CA VAL A 29 -21.57 23.67 -8.09
C VAL A 29 -22.77 22.89 -8.64
N ASP A 30 -23.18 23.16 -9.88
CA ASP A 30 -24.34 22.49 -10.48
C ASP A 30 -24.05 21.00 -10.72
N PHE A 31 -22.87 20.68 -11.26
CA PHE A 31 -22.44 19.29 -11.43
C PHE A 31 -22.37 18.54 -10.09
N GLN A 32 -21.76 19.14 -9.05
CA GLN A 32 -21.67 18.50 -7.73
C GLN A 32 -23.07 18.20 -7.17
N LYS A 33 -24.01 19.14 -7.28
CA LYS A 33 -25.40 18.95 -6.83
C LYS A 33 -26.11 17.85 -7.62
N GLU A 34 -25.93 17.82 -8.93
CA GLU A 34 -26.52 16.80 -9.80
C GLU A 34 -25.99 15.40 -9.49
N LEU A 35 -24.67 15.26 -9.34
CA LEU A 35 -24.04 13.99 -9.00
C LEU A 35 -24.49 13.50 -7.61
N GLN A 36 -24.50 14.38 -6.60
CA GLN A 36 -25.02 14.06 -5.28
C GLN A 36 -26.49 13.63 -5.33
N ALA A 37 -27.34 14.31 -6.12
CA ALA A 37 -28.73 13.93 -6.29
C ALA A 37 -28.89 12.56 -6.97
N LYS A 38 -28.04 12.22 -7.95
CA LYS A 38 -28.02 10.89 -8.58
C LYS A 38 -27.64 9.80 -7.56
N LEU A 39 -26.59 10.03 -6.76
CA LEU A 39 -26.15 9.09 -5.72
C LEU A 39 -27.22 8.84 -4.65
N ILE A 40 -27.89 9.91 -4.19
CA ILE A 40 -28.97 9.82 -3.19
C ILE A 40 -30.19 9.06 -3.71
N LYS A 41 -30.53 9.22 -5.00
CA LYS A 41 -31.71 8.59 -5.62
C LYS A 41 -31.43 7.21 -6.20
N ALA A 42 -30.17 6.76 -6.18
CA ALA A 42 -29.76 5.49 -6.76
C ALA A 42 -30.50 4.32 -6.10
N LYS A 43 -30.80 3.31 -6.92
CA LYS A 43 -31.44 2.06 -6.52
C LYS A 43 -30.64 0.89 -7.11
N PRO A 44 -30.82 -0.34 -6.61
CA PRO A 44 -30.22 -1.51 -7.24
C PRO A 44 -30.47 -1.53 -8.76
N GLY A 45 -29.42 -1.80 -9.54
CA GLY A 45 -29.38 -1.74 -11.00
C GLY A 45 -29.08 -0.35 -11.59
N THR A 46 -28.92 0.69 -10.77
CA THR A 46 -28.60 2.03 -11.27
C THR A 46 -27.16 2.10 -11.76
N VAL A 47 -26.98 2.62 -12.98
CA VAL A 47 -25.69 3.02 -13.54
C VAL A 47 -25.61 4.55 -13.55
N ILE A 48 -24.65 5.10 -12.83
CA ILE A 48 -24.34 6.53 -12.79
C ILE A 48 -23.16 6.78 -13.72
N GLU A 49 -23.46 7.24 -14.93
CA GLU A 49 -22.44 7.66 -15.87
C GLU A 49 -21.97 9.10 -15.58
N ILE A 50 -20.66 9.27 -15.56
CA ILE A 50 -19.97 10.55 -15.44
C ILE A 50 -19.19 10.79 -16.73
N PRO A 51 -19.54 11.81 -17.54
CA PRO A 51 -18.87 12.04 -18.81
C PRO A 51 -17.39 12.44 -18.64
N ALA A 52 -16.67 12.48 -19.75
CA ALA A 52 -15.32 13.03 -19.77
C ALA A 52 -15.33 14.50 -19.35
N GLY A 53 -14.40 14.87 -18.47
CA GLY A 53 -14.25 16.21 -17.92
C GLY A 53 -13.49 16.18 -16.59
N THR A 54 -12.99 17.35 -16.20
CA THR A 54 -12.47 17.60 -14.85
C THR A 54 -13.52 18.38 -14.08
N TYR A 55 -13.97 17.81 -12.97
CA TYR A 55 -15.04 18.36 -12.16
C TYR A 55 -14.48 18.80 -10.82
N GLN A 56 -14.48 20.11 -10.56
CA GLN A 56 -14.06 20.64 -9.27
C GLN A 56 -15.19 20.44 -8.25
N LEU A 57 -14.89 19.66 -7.20
CA LEU A 57 -15.76 19.40 -6.06
C LEU A 57 -15.17 20.02 -4.80
N ASP A 58 -16.03 20.47 -3.89
CA ASP A 58 -15.62 21.01 -2.59
C ASP A 58 -16.23 20.27 -1.40
N ARG A 59 -16.94 19.15 -1.65
CA ARG A 59 -17.59 18.32 -0.64
C ARG A 59 -17.49 16.84 -0.99
N SER A 60 -17.40 15.99 0.02
CA SER A 60 -17.44 14.53 -0.14
C SER A 60 -18.71 14.05 -0.87
N LEU A 61 -18.55 12.99 -1.64
CA LEU A 61 -19.64 12.20 -2.21
C LEU A 61 -19.94 11.00 -1.32
N SER A 62 -21.20 10.54 -1.30
CA SER A 62 -21.60 9.38 -0.51
C SER A 62 -22.60 8.49 -1.24
N LEU A 63 -22.43 7.17 -1.17
CA LEU A 63 -23.36 6.18 -1.69
C LEU A 63 -23.70 5.15 -0.61
N LYS A 64 -25.00 4.88 -0.42
CA LYS A 64 -25.50 3.85 0.51
C LYS A 64 -26.36 2.77 -0.16
N ALA A 65 -26.69 2.95 -1.44
CA ALA A 65 -27.53 2.01 -2.17
C ALA A 65 -26.67 0.89 -2.75
N SER A 66 -27.02 -0.35 -2.44
CA SER A 66 -26.41 -1.55 -3.05
C SER A 66 -26.84 -1.75 -4.50
N GLY A 67 -26.05 -2.50 -5.26
CA GLY A 67 -26.34 -2.84 -6.65
C GLY A 67 -26.12 -1.68 -7.62
N VAL A 68 -25.22 -0.75 -7.30
CA VAL A 68 -24.99 0.49 -8.08
C VAL A 68 -23.64 0.42 -8.78
N THR A 69 -23.63 0.89 -10.04
CA THR A 69 -22.41 1.11 -10.81
C THR A 69 -22.15 2.59 -10.98
N ILE A 70 -20.94 3.06 -10.69
CA ILE A 70 -20.45 4.39 -11.08
C ILE A 70 -19.43 4.20 -12.19
N LYS A 71 -19.63 4.88 -13.32
CA LYS A 71 -18.82 4.70 -14.52
C LYS A 71 -18.36 6.02 -15.11
N GLY A 72 -17.06 6.20 -15.31
CA GLY A 72 -16.48 7.30 -16.06
C GLY A 72 -16.16 6.93 -17.52
N ALA A 73 -15.49 7.84 -18.22
CA ALA A 73 -15.04 7.65 -19.60
C ALA A 73 -13.59 7.12 -19.73
N GLY A 74 -12.91 6.90 -18.60
CA GLY A 74 -11.50 6.52 -18.46
C GLY A 74 -10.84 7.32 -17.33
N MET A 75 -9.88 6.72 -16.61
CA MET A 75 -9.20 7.38 -15.48
C MET A 75 -8.45 8.68 -15.85
N ASP A 76 -8.06 8.83 -17.12
CA ASP A 76 -7.42 10.05 -17.62
C ASP A 76 -8.42 11.02 -18.29
N LYS A 77 -9.70 10.67 -18.32
CA LYS A 77 -10.75 11.42 -19.03
C LYS A 77 -11.84 11.95 -18.10
N THR A 78 -12.20 11.20 -17.07
CA THR A 78 -13.18 11.60 -16.05
C THR A 78 -12.46 11.81 -14.74
N ILE A 79 -12.33 13.05 -14.30
CA ILE A 79 -11.57 13.44 -13.11
C ILE A 79 -12.48 14.16 -12.13
N LEU A 80 -12.62 13.61 -10.93
CA LEU A 80 -13.27 14.24 -9.78
C LEU A 80 -12.17 14.90 -8.94
N ASN A 81 -11.99 16.21 -9.08
CA ASN A 81 -10.92 16.95 -8.40
C ASN A 81 -11.47 17.61 -7.12
N PHE A 82 -10.83 17.33 -5.98
CA PHE A 82 -11.23 17.80 -4.66
C PHE A 82 -10.28 18.87 -4.09
N LYS A 83 -9.39 19.45 -4.91
CA LYS A 83 -8.46 20.51 -4.49
C LYS A 83 -9.22 21.66 -3.83
N GLY A 84 -8.92 21.92 -2.56
CA GLY A 84 -9.63 22.93 -1.77
C GLY A 84 -10.97 22.47 -1.16
N GLN A 85 -11.14 21.15 -0.98
CA GLN A 85 -12.30 20.55 -0.29
C GLN A 85 -12.62 21.26 1.03
N LYS A 86 -13.88 21.72 1.15
CA LYS A 86 -14.37 22.54 2.26
C LYS A 86 -15.09 21.72 3.33
N ALA A 87 -15.69 20.57 2.96
CA ALA A 87 -16.40 19.72 3.92
C ALA A 87 -16.25 18.22 3.60
N GLY A 88 -16.23 17.42 4.67
CA GLY A 88 -15.85 16.01 4.62
C GLY A 88 -14.35 15.84 4.39
N ALA A 89 -13.89 14.59 4.45
CA ALA A 89 -12.49 14.24 4.19
C ALA A 89 -12.37 13.37 2.93
N GLU A 90 -13.38 12.54 2.67
CA GLU A 90 -13.35 11.56 1.61
C GLU A 90 -13.66 12.17 0.24
N GLY A 91 -13.13 11.60 -0.84
CA GLY A 91 -13.62 11.87 -2.19
C GLY A 91 -14.99 11.21 -2.41
N LEU A 92 -15.01 9.89 -2.24
CA LEU A 92 -16.23 9.08 -2.27
C LEU A 92 -16.24 8.08 -1.11
N LEU A 93 -17.29 8.14 -0.28
CA LEU A 93 -17.60 7.17 0.75
C LEU A 93 -18.74 6.24 0.29
N VAL A 94 -18.50 4.94 0.30
CA VAL A 94 -19.46 3.90 -0.05
C VAL A 94 -19.70 2.99 1.14
N ASP A 95 -20.96 2.74 1.46
CA ASP A 95 -21.43 1.80 2.47
C ASP A 95 -22.56 0.97 1.83
N ALA A 96 -22.16 -0.05 1.06
CA ALA A 96 -23.05 -0.78 0.16
C ALA A 96 -22.45 -2.11 -0.31
N SER A 97 -23.31 -3.03 -0.78
CA SER A 97 -22.92 -4.28 -1.47
C SER A 97 -23.18 -4.18 -2.98
N ASP A 98 -22.65 -5.13 -3.75
CA ASP A 98 -22.86 -5.24 -5.19
C ASP A 98 -22.52 -3.91 -5.90
N PHE A 99 -21.38 -3.34 -5.51
CA PHE A 99 -20.94 -2.03 -5.94
C PHE A 99 -19.83 -2.16 -6.96
N THR A 100 -19.96 -1.45 -8.08
CA THR A 100 -18.90 -1.30 -9.08
C THR A 100 -18.57 0.18 -9.25
N ILE A 101 -17.28 0.49 -9.24
CA ILE A 101 -16.77 1.78 -9.73
C ILE A 101 -15.72 1.52 -10.80
N GLU A 102 -15.87 2.21 -11.93
CA GLU A 102 -14.93 2.04 -13.03
C GLU A 102 -14.64 3.30 -13.85
N ASP A 103 -13.42 3.32 -14.41
CA ASP A 103 -12.99 4.24 -15.46
C ASP A 103 -13.03 5.74 -15.08
N LEU A 104 -12.54 6.11 -13.89
CA LEU A 104 -12.47 7.51 -13.43
C LEU A 104 -11.30 7.77 -12.48
N ALA A 105 -11.03 9.04 -12.19
CA ALA A 105 -10.04 9.46 -11.20
C ALA A 105 -10.64 10.30 -10.06
N LEU A 106 -10.05 10.18 -8.88
CA LEU A 106 -10.25 11.07 -7.74
C LEU A 106 -8.91 11.74 -7.41
N GLU A 107 -8.89 13.07 -7.38
CA GLU A 107 -7.67 13.85 -7.16
C GLU A 107 -7.80 14.77 -5.96
N ASP A 108 -6.69 14.95 -5.24
CA ASP A 108 -6.49 16.00 -4.23
C ASP A 108 -7.56 16.04 -3.12
N THR A 109 -8.02 14.86 -2.67
CA THR A 109 -8.92 14.74 -1.53
C THR A 109 -8.20 15.13 -0.24
N LYS A 110 -8.95 15.72 0.70
CA LYS A 110 -8.38 16.12 2.00
C LYS A 110 -7.99 14.91 2.87
N GLY A 111 -8.72 13.82 2.74
CA GLY A 111 -8.48 12.52 3.37
C GLY A 111 -8.61 11.41 2.33
N ASP A 112 -9.20 10.28 2.72
CA ASP A 112 -9.28 9.07 1.88
C ASP A 112 -9.91 9.34 0.51
N ALA A 113 -9.30 8.90 -0.59
CA ALA A 113 -9.86 9.21 -1.91
C ALA A 113 -11.13 8.39 -2.19
N LEU A 114 -11.01 7.06 -2.22
CA LEU A 114 -12.13 6.14 -2.37
C LEU A 114 -12.21 5.20 -1.17
N LYS A 115 -13.25 5.35 -0.35
CA LYS A 115 -13.49 4.50 0.82
C LYS A 115 -14.74 3.66 0.63
N VAL A 116 -14.58 2.34 0.73
CA VAL A 116 -15.68 1.37 0.71
C VAL A 116 -15.69 0.65 2.03
N VAL A 117 -16.70 0.90 2.84
CA VAL A 117 -16.83 0.34 4.19
C VAL A 117 -17.91 -0.72 4.18
N GLY A 118 -17.58 -1.91 4.64
CA GLY A 118 -18.52 -3.00 4.68
C GLY A 118 -18.92 -3.46 3.27
N GLY A 119 -19.92 -4.35 3.23
CA GLY A 119 -20.52 -4.80 1.99
C GLY A 119 -19.82 -6.01 1.37
N LYS A 120 -20.52 -6.59 0.37
CA LYS A 120 -20.08 -7.78 -0.36
C LYS A 120 -20.06 -7.49 -1.85
N ASN A 121 -19.23 -8.19 -2.61
CA ASN A 121 -19.16 -8.11 -4.07
C ASN A 121 -18.79 -6.69 -4.53
N ILE A 122 -17.56 -6.30 -4.23
CA ILE A 122 -17.03 -4.97 -4.54
C ILE A 122 -16.09 -5.06 -5.74
N VAL A 123 -16.31 -4.21 -6.75
CA VAL A 123 -15.45 -4.14 -7.93
C VAL A 123 -14.94 -2.71 -8.11
N ILE A 124 -13.62 -2.55 -8.07
CA ILE A 124 -12.92 -1.30 -8.33
C ILE A 124 -12.02 -1.54 -9.54
N ARG A 125 -12.41 -0.98 -10.69
CA ARG A 125 -11.75 -1.26 -11.98
C ARG A 125 -11.26 0.01 -12.64
N ASN A 126 -9.99 0.08 -13.03
CA ASN A 126 -9.45 1.24 -13.76
C ASN A 126 -9.74 2.58 -13.05
N VAL A 127 -9.61 2.60 -11.72
CA VAL A 127 -9.77 3.82 -10.91
C VAL A 127 -8.40 4.36 -10.56
N ARG A 128 -8.19 5.67 -10.79
CA ARG A 128 -6.98 6.39 -10.34
C ARG A 128 -7.28 7.22 -9.11
N THR A 129 -6.40 7.17 -8.12
CA THR A 129 -6.35 8.11 -6.99
C THR A 129 -5.00 8.79 -6.97
N GLU A 130 -4.99 10.12 -6.82
CA GLU A 130 -3.74 10.88 -6.88
C GLU A 130 -3.76 12.16 -6.05
N TRP A 131 -2.68 12.39 -5.29
CA TRP A 131 -2.35 13.72 -4.77
C TRP A 131 -1.36 14.39 -5.70
N THR A 132 -1.86 15.35 -6.48
CA THR A 132 -1.17 15.89 -7.66
C THR A 132 0.03 16.79 -7.31
N ASN A 133 0.12 17.24 -6.06
CA ASN A 133 1.30 17.95 -5.55
C ASN A 133 2.47 17.02 -5.18
N GLY A 134 2.30 15.70 -5.34
CA GLY A 134 3.29 14.69 -4.99
C GLY A 134 3.21 14.26 -3.53
N PRO A 135 4.15 13.40 -3.09
CA PRO A 135 4.18 12.83 -1.74
C PRO A 135 4.31 13.88 -0.66
N ALA A 136 3.35 13.91 0.26
CA ALA A 136 3.36 14.85 1.37
C ALA A 136 2.60 14.28 2.56
N THR A 137 3.05 14.58 3.78
CA THR A 137 2.43 14.08 5.01
C THR A 137 0.99 14.59 5.17
N GLU A 138 0.65 15.74 4.60
CA GLU A 138 -0.68 16.34 4.60
C GLU A 138 -1.65 15.74 3.57
N ASN A 139 -1.18 14.83 2.71
CA ASN A 139 -2.06 14.11 1.79
C ASN A 139 -3.02 13.21 2.57
N GLY A 140 -4.11 12.82 1.93
CA GLY A 140 -5.00 11.83 2.49
C GLY A 140 -4.30 10.50 2.70
N ALA A 141 -4.74 9.78 3.75
CA ALA A 141 -4.10 8.56 4.18
C ALA A 141 -4.20 7.47 3.10
N TYR A 142 -5.43 7.17 2.64
CA TYR A 142 -5.65 6.04 1.75
C TYR A 142 -6.15 6.46 0.38
N GLY A 143 -5.52 5.94 -0.68
CA GLY A 143 -6.00 6.11 -2.05
C GLY A 143 -7.27 5.29 -2.28
N ILE A 144 -7.11 3.97 -2.38
CA ILE A 144 -8.21 3.01 -2.53
C ILE A 144 -8.33 2.23 -1.23
N TYR A 145 -9.50 2.30 -0.57
CA TYR A 145 -9.70 1.84 0.80
C TYR A 145 -11.00 1.02 0.97
N PRO A 146 -11.08 -0.20 0.42
CA PRO A 146 -11.99 -1.22 0.93
C PRO A 146 -11.61 -1.68 2.34
N VAL A 147 -12.60 -1.70 3.23
CA VAL A 147 -12.44 -2.18 4.59
C VAL A 147 -13.68 -2.90 5.07
N GLN A 148 -13.49 -4.01 5.78
CA GLN A 148 -14.60 -4.88 6.20
C GLN A 148 -15.43 -5.40 5.02
N THR A 149 -14.82 -5.56 3.85
CA THR A 149 -15.49 -6.05 2.64
C THR A 149 -15.33 -7.56 2.50
N GLU A 150 -16.24 -8.18 1.76
CA GLU A 150 -16.14 -9.59 1.35
C GLU A 150 -16.26 -9.69 -0.17
N ASN A 151 -15.45 -10.53 -0.80
CA ASN A 151 -15.46 -10.73 -2.25
C ASN A 151 -15.14 -9.43 -3.00
N THR A 152 -13.89 -8.98 -2.91
CA THR A 152 -13.44 -7.69 -3.47
C THR A 152 -12.44 -7.91 -4.60
N LEU A 153 -12.71 -7.27 -5.74
CA LEU A 153 -11.81 -7.18 -6.89
C LEU A 153 -11.31 -5.74 -7.04
N ILE A 154 -10.00 -5.55 -6.97
CA ILE A 154 -9.32 -4.32 -7.37
C ILE A 154 -8.48 -4.67 -8.60
N GLU A 155 -8.79 -4.09 -9.75
CA GLU A 155 -8.07 -4.37 -10.98
C GLU A 155 -7.80 -3.14 -11.85
N GLY A 156 -6.60 -3.05 -12.44
CA GLY A 156 -6.26 -1.91 -13.29
C GLY A 156 -6.16 -0.58 -12.52
N ALA A 157 -6.12 -0.62 -11.19
CA ALA A 157 -6.16 0.57 -10.37
C ALA A 157 -4.80 1.29 -10.35
N VAL A 158 -4.82 2.61 -10.13
CA VAL A 158 -3.61 3.43 -9.98
C VAL A 158 -3.74 4.25 -8.70
N ALA A 159 -2.76 4.19 -7.80
CA ALA A 159 -2.76 4.99 -6.58
C ALA A 159 -1.40 5.68 -6.37
N ILE A 160 -1.43 7.01 -6.26
CA ILE A 160 -0.23 7.85 -6.26
C ILE A 160 -0.25 8.88 -5.13
N GLY A 161 0.79 8.90 -4.30
CA GLY A 161 1.04 9.98 -3.35
C GLY A 161 0.29 9.89 -2.02
N ALA A 162 -0.32 8.76 -1.68
CA ALA A 162 -1.03 8.58 -0.41
C ALA A 162 -0.06 8.66 0.79
N SER A 163 -0.47 9.35 1.86
CA SER A 163 0.35 9.50 3.09
C SER A 163 0.33 8.26 3.99
N ASP A 164 -0.49 7.28 3.65
CA ASP A 164 -0.50 5.95 4.23
C ASP A 164 -0.36 4.93 3.08
N ALA A 165 -1.41 4.18 2.73
CA ALA A 165 -1.39 3.22 1.65
C ALA A 165 -2.05 3.73 0.36
N GLY A 166 -1.39 3.50 -0.78
CA GLY A 166 -1.96 3.78 -2.10
C GLY A 166 -3.18 2.89 -2.36
N ILE A 167 -2.98 1.58 -2.31
CA ILE A 167 -4.05 0.58 -2.36
C ILE A 167 -4.06 -0.15 -1.02
N TYR A 168 -5.13 0.01 -0.25
CA TYR A 168 -5.29 -0.61 1.05
C TYR A 168 -6.48 -1.57 1.04
N VAL A 169 -6.34 -2.71 1.72
CA VAL A 169 -7.44 -3.63 1.99
C VAL A 169 -7.37 -4.06 3.44
N GLY A 170 -8.37 -3.70 4.24
CA GLY A 170 -8.35 -3.93 5.69
C GLY A 170 -9.50 -4.82 6.16
N GLN A 171 -9.24 -5.71 7.12
CA GLN A 171 -10.30 -6.47 7.80
C GLN A 171 -11.29 -7.16 6.85
N SER A 172 -10.81 -7.60 5.68
CA SER A 172 -11.65 -8.08 4.58
C SER A 172 -11.51 -9.59 4.36
N ARG A 173 -12.29 -10.15 3.44
CA ARG A 173 -12.27 -11.58 3.11
C ARG A 173 -12.40 -11.83 1.62
N ASN A 174 -11.62 -12.78 1.08
CA ASN A 174 -11.60 -13.15 -0.33
C ASN A 174 -11.36 -11.92 -1.22
N VAL A 175 -10.11 -11.51 -1.32
CA VAL A 175 -9.72 -10.29 -2.04
C VAL A 175 -8.75 -10.60 -3.16
N VAL A 176 -8.92 -9.95 -4.30
CA VAL A 176 -7.97 -9.96 -5.41
C VAL A 176 -7.55 -8.53 -5.74
N VAL A 177 -6.25 -8.27 -5.72
CA VAL A 177 -5.62 -7.02 -6.19
C VAL A 177 -4.70 -7.37 -7.36
N ARG A 178 -5.06 -6.94 -8.56
CA ARG A 178 -4.30 -7.32 -9.76
C ARG A 178 -4.12 -6.23 -10.79
N ASN A 179 -3.12 -6.38 -11.66
CA ASN A 179 -2.90 -5.49 -12.81
C ASN A 179 -2.89 -3.99 -12.42
N SER A 180 -2.49 -3.67 -11.18
CA SER A 180 -2.59 -2.32 -10.61
C SER A 180 -1.22 -1.71 -10.40
N ARG A 181 -1.17 -0.38 -10.28
CA ARG A 181 0.05 0.39 -10.04
C ARG A 181 -0.08 1.21 -8.76
N ALA A 182 0.81 0.97 -7.81
CA ALA A 182 0.95 1.79 -6.61
C ALA A 182 2.32 2.47 -6.61
N GLU A 183 2.33 3.80 -6.63
CA GLU A 183 3.56 4.57 -6.82
C GLU A 183 3.66 5.78 -5.88
N ARG A 184 4.84 6.01 -5.31
CA ARG A 184 5.11 7.19 -4.46
C ARG A 184 4.18 7.36 -3.26
N ASN A 185 3.71 6.24 -2.70
CA ASN A 185 2.96 6.20 -1.44
C ASN A 185 3.91 5.86 -0.27
N VAL A 186 3.45 5.91 0.98
CA VAL A 186 4.20 5.28 2.07
C VAL A 186 4.17 3.76 1.88
N ALA A 187 2.99 3.15 1.94
CA ALA A 187 2.78 1.78 1.51
C ALA A 187 2.22 1.75 0.09
N GLY A 188 2.84 1.02 -0.83
CA GLY A 188 2.28 0.84 -2.17
C GLY A 188 0.95 0.11 -2.12
N ILE A 189 1.00 -1.17 -1.75
CA ILE A 189 -0.17 -2.01 -1.53
C ILE A 189 -0.12 -2.55 -0.11
N GLU A 190 -1.19 -2.40 0.67
CA GLU A 190 -1.29 -2.95 2.02
C GLU A 190 -2.49 -3.88 2.15
N ILE A 191 -2.22 -5.10 2.61
CA ILE A 191 -3.20 -6.11 2.98
C ILE A 191 -3.17 -6.24 4.50
N GLU A 192 -4.14 -5.61 5.17
CA GLU A 192 -4.22 -5.52 6.61
C GLU A 192 -5.34 -6.42 7.15
N ASN A 193 -5.02 -7.30 8.11
CA ASN A 193 -5.98 -8.14 8.82
C ASN A 193 -6.99 -8.83 7.88
N THR A 194 -6.56 -9.26 6.69
CA THR A 194 -7.44 -9.79 5.64
C THR A 194 -7.29 -11.30 5.53
N ILE A 195 -8.41 -12.01 5.38
CA ILE A 195 -8.45 -13.47 5.28
C ILE A 195 -8.62 -13.87 3.82
N GLY A 196 -7.56 -14.44 3.26
CA GLY A 196 -7.52 -14.84 1.86
C GLY A 196 -7.38 -13.63 0.93
N ALA A 197 -6.17 -13.39 0.44
CA ALA A 197 -5.88 -12.34 -0.51
C ALA A 197 -4.91 -12.80 -1.60
N ASP A 198 -5.20 -12.42 -2.83
CA ASP A 198 -4.37 -12.63 -4.01
C ASP A 198 -3.87 -11.27 -4.52
N VAL A 199 -2.57 -11.02 -4.41
CA VAL A 199 -1.94 -9.77 -4.85
C VAL A 199 -0.97 -10.10 -5.97
N TYR A 200 -1.36 -9.84 -7.22
CA TYR A 200 -0.57 -10.30 -8.37
C TYR A 200 -0.57 -9.44 -9.62
N ASP A 201 0.46 -9.59 -10.46
CA ASP A 201 0.63 -8.84 -11.71
C ASP A 201 0.58 -7.30 -11.49
N ASN A 202 0.95 -6.82 -10.30
CA ASN A 202 0.98 -5.40 -9.96
C ASN A 202 2.38 -4.79 -10.12
N LEU A 203 2.43 -3.47 -10.24
CA LEU A 203 3.64 -2.66 -10.13
C LEU A 203 3.61 -1.84 -8.83
N ALA A 204 4.51 -2.13 -7.89
CA ALA A 204 4.72 -1.34 -6.68
C ALA A 204 6.10 -0.69 -6.74
N THR A 205 6.16 0.62 -7.00
CA THR A 205 7.44 1.32 -7.24
C THR A 205 7.53 2.71 -6.65
N GLY A 206 8.73 3.11 -6.21
CA GLY A 206 8.97 4.45 -5.69
C GLY A 206 8.20 4.77 -4.40
N ASN A 207 7.66 3.76 -3.70
CA ASN A 207 7.01 3.91 -2.40
C ASN A 207 8.06 3.90 -1.27
N THR A 208 7.67 4.09 -0.01
CA THR A 208 8.55 3.76 1.13
C THR A 208 8.68 2.26 1.33
N GLY A 209 7.56 1.55 1.30
CA GLY A 209 7.46 0.09 1.25
C GLY A 209 6.59 -0.35 0.07
N GLY A 210 6.98 -1.41 -0.62
CA GLY A 210 6.28 -1.88 -1.82
C GLY A 210 4.93 -2.53 -1.53
N ILE A 211 4.95 -3.75 -0.97
CA ILE A 211 3.74 -4.52 -0.62
C ILE A 211 3.83 -4.94 0.84
N LEU A 212 2.81 -4.61 1.63
CA LEU A 212 2.73 -4.87 3.06
C LEU A 212 1.63 -5.89 3.35
N VAL A 213 1.91 -6.89 4.17
CA VAL A 213 0.96 -7.94 4.61
C VAL A 213 0.96 -7.96 6.13
N PHE A 214 0.04 -7.22 6.74
CA PHE A 214 0.11 -6.84 8.14
C PHE A 214 -1.07 -7.40 8.94
N ASN A 215 -0.81 -7.79 10.18
CA ASN A 215 -1.82 -7.84 11.23
C ASN A 215 -1.54 -6.76 12.27
N MET A 216 -2.50 -5.87 12.44
CA MET A 216 -2.51 -4.83 13.44
C MET A 216 -3.20 -5.30 14.73
N PRO A 217 -2.75 -4.82 15.90
CA PRO A 217 -3.40 -5.11 17.15
C PRO A 217 -4.70 -4.30 17.28
N ASN A 218 -5.62 -4.74 18.14
CA ASN A 218 -6.93 -4.12 18.42
C ASN A 218 -7.99 -4.22 17.31
N LEU A 219 -7.80 -5.06 16.31
CA LEU A 219 -8.83 -5.29 15.29
C LEU A 219 -9.62 -6.55 15.57
N GLN A 220 -10.83 -6.61 15.01
CA GLN A 220 -11.82 -7.66 15.32
C GLN A 220 -11.51 -9.00 14.64
N GLN A 221 -10.72 -8.99 13.57
CA GLN A 221 -10.31 -10.21 12.89
C GLN A 221 -8.79 -10.26 12.67
N PRO A 222 -8.18 -11.45 12.73
CA PRO A 222 -6.84 -11.65 12.19
C PRO A 222 -6.89 -11.69 10.65
N GLY A 223 -5.74 -11.47 10.02
CA GLY A 223 -5.48 -11.79 8.63
C GLY A 223 -4.60 -13.02 8.51
N HIS A 224 -4.80 -13.78 7.45
CA HIS A 224 -3.97 -14.92 7.06
C HIS A 224 -4.30 -15.35 5.62
N GLY A 225 -3.43 -16.16 5.01
CA GLY A 225 -3.70 -16.76 3.70
C GLY A 225 -3.48 -15.78 2.54
N THR A 226 -2.46 -14.93 2.63
CA THR A 226 -2.15 -13.95 1.58
C THR A 226 -1.10 -14.50 0.61
N ARG A 227 -1.37 -14.42 -0.68
CA ARG A 227 -0.47 -14.80 -1.76
C ARG A 227 -0.02 -13.57 -2.53
N VAL A 228 1.29 -13.32 -2.57
CA VAL A 228 1.92 -12.20 -3.27
C VAL A 228 2.74 -12.77 -4.42
N TYR A 229 2.27 -12.62 -5.67
CA TYR A 229 2.92 -13.27 -6.80
C TYR A 229 2.92 -12.54 -8.13
N ARG A 230 3.94 -12.78 -8.96
CA ARG A 230 4.10 -12.12 -10.29
C ARG A 230 4.04 -10.59 -10.26
N ASN A 231 4.35 -9.98 -9.12
CA ASN A 231 4.45 -8.53 -9.01
C ASN A 231 5.83 -8.06 -9.44
N GLN A 232 5.88 -6.82 -9.92
CA GLN A 232 7.11 -6.04 -10.04
C GLN A 232 7.19 -5.09 -8.85
N VAL A 233 8.10 -5.37 -7.92
CA VAL A 233 8.31 -4.59 -6.69
C VAL A 233 9.69 -3.96 -6.82
N LYS A 234 9.75 -2.65 -7.12
CA LYS A 234 10.99 -2.02 -7.61
C LYS A 234 11.23 -0.64 -7.01
N ASP A 235 12.46 -0.40 -6.56
CA ASP A 235 12.94 0.95 -6.23
C ASP A 235 12.05 1.68 -5.19
N ASN A 236 11.50 0.92 -4.24
CA ASN A 236 10.68 1.45 -3.14
C ASN A 236 11.56 2.09 -2.07
N ASP A 237 12.20 3.20 -2.43
CA ASP A 237 13.19 3.92 -1.62
C ASP A 237 12.72 5.29 -1.13
N HIS A 238 11.48 5.68 -1.38
CA HIS A 238 10.99 7.01 -0.98
C HIS A 238 11.02 7.16 0.55
N ASP A 239 11.55 8.27 1.03
CA ASP A 239 11.61 8.54 2.47
C ASP A 239 10.20 8.47 3.07
N ASN A 240 10.07 7.89 4.26
CA ASN A 240 8.78 7.71 4.91
C ASN A 240 8.17 9.07 5.28
N PHE A 241 7.01 9.38 4.69
CA PHE A 241 6.27 10.63 4.92
C PHE A 241 4.94 10.40 5.65
N GLY A 242 4.75 9.20 6.22
CA GLY A 242 3.55 8.87 6.98
C GLY A 242 3.42 9.69 8.25
N HIS A 243 2.18 9.86 8.70
CA HIS A 243 1.91 10.55 9.95
C HIS A 243 2.60 9.84 11.13
N LYS A 244 3.41 10.58 11.90
CA LYS A 244 4.11 10.01 13.06
C LYS A 244 3.15 9.33 14.03
N GLY A 245 3.48 8.11 14.41
CA GLY A 245 2.68 7.29 15.32
C GLY A 245 1.66 6.38 14.60
N THR A 246 1.49 6.49 13.28
CA THR A 246 0.79 5.46 12.52
C THR A 246 1.68 4.23 12.32
N PRO A 247 1.09 3.04 12.09
CA PRO A 247 1.84 1.82 11.83
C PRO A 247 2.82 1.93 10.67
N VAL A 248 2.36 2.44 9.52
CA VAL A 248 3.18 2.57 8.31
C VAL A 248 4.33 3.56 8.47
N ALA A 249 4.24 4.52 9.40
CA ALA A 249 5.35 5.43 9.71
C ALA A 249 6.56 4.72 10.34
N SER A 250 6.40 3.46 10.76
CA SER A 250 7.49 2.62 11.25
C SER A 250 8.14 1.75 10.17
N VAL A 251 7.59 1.73 8.95
CA VAL A 251 8.15 0.96 7.83
C VAL A 251 9.45 1.63 7.37
N PRO A 252 10.59 0.93 7.37
CA PRO A 252 11.84 1.48 6.87
C PRO A 252 11.71 1.80 5.37
N ALA A 253 12.20 2.96 4.95
CA ALA A 253 12.35 3.23 3.52
C ALA A 253 13.27 2.19 2.87
N GLY A 254 13.04 1.87 1.60
CA GLY A 254 13.82 0.83 0.93
C GLY A 254 13.35 -0.57 1.24
N SER A 255 12.05 -0.78 1.47
CA SER A 255 11.48 -2.09 1.75
C SER A 255 10.69 -2.64 0.56
N GLY A 256 11.00 -3.85 0.12
CA GLY A 256 10.27 -4.53 -0.98
C GLY A 256 8.91 -5.05 -0.53
N VAL A 257 8.88 -6.29 -0.02
CA VAL A 257 7.69 -6.90 0.60
C VAL A 257 7.91 -6.96 2.11
N VAL A 258 6.92 -6.53 2.90
CA VAL A 258 7.01 -6.54 4.37
C VAL A 258 5.85 -7.35 4.94
N ILE A 259 6.17 -8.37 5.71
CA ILE A 259 5.20 -9.17 6.47
C ILE A 259 5.32 -8.77 7.93
N ASN A 260 4.20 -8.45 8.56
CA ASN A 260 4.17 -8.16 9.99
C ASN A 260 3.08 -8.92 10.73
N SER A 261 3.47 -9.80 11.67
CA SER A 261 2.56 -10.58 12.53
C SER A 261 1.47 -11.36 11.78
N ASN A 262 1.73 -11.72 10.53
CA ASN A 262 0.75 -12.37 9.66
C ASN A 262 1.14 -13.83 9.42
N ASP A 263 0.12 -14.67 9.34
CA ASP A 263 0.26 -16.11 9.17
C ASP A 263 -0.15 -16.55 7.77
N ASP A 264 0.39 -17.68 7.32
CA ASP A 264 0.05 -18.25 6.01
C ASP A 264 0.26 -17.22 4.89
N VAL A 265 1.51 -16.81 4.69
CA VAL A 265 1.89 -15.89 3.61
C VAL A 265 2.80 -16.59 2.61
N GLU A 266 2.45 -16.51 1.34
CA GLU A 266 3.21 -17.09 0.23
C GLU A 266 3.68 -15.99 -0.73
N ILE A 267 4.99 -15.79 -0.83
CA ILE A 267 5.63 -14.81 -1.72
C ILE A 267 6.34 -15.58 -2.83
N PHE A 268 5.82 -15.53 -4.05
CA PHE A 268 6.37 -16.32 -5.14
C PHE A 268 6.32 -15.71 -6.53
N ASP A 269 7.26 -16.11 -7.39
CA ASP A 269 7.33 -15.66 -8.77
C ASP A 269 7.29 -14.13 -8.94
N ASN A 270 7.80 -13.34 -7.99
CA ASN A 270 7.90 -11.88 -8.12
C ASN A 270 9.27 -11.43 -8.66
N ASP A 271 9.30 -10.26 -9.30
CA ASP A 271 10.53 -9.52 -9.58
C ASP A 271 10.71 -8.44 -8.51
N ILE A 272 11.67 -8.64 -7.60
CA ILE A 272 11.88 -7.77 -6.43
C ILE A 272 13.31 -7.24 -6.43
N SER A 273 13.50 -5.93 -6.54
CA SER A 273 14.85 -5.35 -6.67
C SER A 273 14.91 -3.87 -6.35
N GLY A 274 16.12 -3.38 -6.03
CA GLY A 274 16.38 -1.95 -5.90
C GLY A 274 15.89 -1.37 -4.57
N HIS A 275 15.91 -2.18 -3.51
CA HIS A 275 15.43 -1.78 -2.19
C HIS A 275 16.62 -1.50 -1.27
N ARG A 276 16.78 -0.25 -0.80
CA ARG A 276 17.91 0.16 0.04
C ARG A 276 18.03 -0.64 1.35
N THR A 277 16.91 -1.12 1.91
CA THR A 277 16.86 -1.89 3.16
C THR A 277 16.85 -3.39 2.96
N ALA A 278 15.82 -3.95 2.30
CA ALA A 278 15.73 -5.40 2.04
C ALA A 278 14.67 -5.71 0.97
N ASN A 279 14.83 -6.85 0.29
CA ASN A 279 13.84 -7.34 -0.69
C ASN A 279 12.60 -7.88 0.02
N VAL A 280 12.78 -8.65 1.09
CA VAL A 280 11.70 -9.12 1.96
C VAL A 280 12.05 -8.84 3.41
N ILE A 281 11.10 -8.33 4.18
CA ILE A 281 11.19 -8.17 5.63
C ILE A 281 10.10 -9.02 6.26
N VAL A 282 10.46 -9.84 7.24
CA VAL A 282 9.54 -10.58 8.09
C VAL A 282 9.71 -10.06 9.52
N SER A 283 8.65 -9.51 10.08
CA SER A 283 8.65 -8.95 11.42
C SER A 283 7.47 -9.43 12.25
N SER A 284 7.68 -9.40 13.55
CA SER A 284 6.68 -9.50 14.60
C SER A 284 6.30 -8.12 15.10
N TYR A 285 5.20 -8.07 15.84
CA TYR A 285 4.73 -6.89 16.55
C TYR A 285 5.84 -6.20 17.37
N PHE A 286 6.74 -6.98 17.98
CA PHE A 286 7.75 -6.50 18.92
C PHE A 286 8.86 -5.66 18.28
N SER A 287 8.98 -5.72 16.96
CA SER A 287 9.99 -4.98 16.19
C SER A 287 9.42 -3.70 15.54
N THR A 288 8.20 -3.32 15.92
CA THR A 288 7.46 -2.21 15.29
C THR A 288 7.50 -0.92 16.11
N GLY A 289 7.22 0.21 15.45
CA GLY A 289 7.11 1.52 16.10
C GLY A 289 5.82 1.74 16.90
N TYR A 290 4.98 0.72 17.05
CA TYR A 290 3.63 0.81 17.61
C TYR A 290 3.35 -0.27 18.67
N THR A 291 4.40 -0.77 19.33
CA THR A 291 4.32 -1.76 20.42
C THR A 291 3.57 -1.29 21.67
N ASN A 292 3.27 0.00 21.74
CA ASN A 292 2.51 0.65 22.82
C ASN A 292 1.00 0.69 22.57
N LEU A 293 0.52 0.23 21.41
CA LEU A 293 -0.92 0.09 21.18
C LEU A 293 -1.46 -1.01 22.10
N SER A 294 -2.75 -0.90 22.49
CA SER A 294 -3.41 -2.01 23.18
C SER A 294 -3.43 -3.25 22.27
N THR A 295 -3.77 -4.42 22.79
CA THR A 295 -3.95 -5.62 21.97
C THR A 295 -5.34 -6.21 22.23
N SER A 296 -5.94 -6.82 21.20
CA SER A 296 -7.10 -7.69 21.41
C SER A 296 -6.63 -8.99 22.06
N GLU A 297 -7.51 -9.66 22.81
CA GLU A 297 -7.18 -10.88 23.57
C GLU A 297 -6.60 -11.99 22.67
N ASN A 298 -7.07 -12.06 21.42
CA ASN A 298 -6.68 -13.09 20.45
C ASN A 298 -5.67 -12.59 19.41
N PHE A 299 -4.98 -11.47 19.65
CA PHE A 299 -3.97 -10.98 18.73
C PHE A 299 -2.74 -11.91 18.75
N ASP A 300 -2.39 -12.47 17.59
CA ASP A 300 -1.12 -13.19 17.39
C ASP A 300 -0.05 -12.19 16.93
N PRO A 301 1.00 -11.92 17.74
CA PRO A 301 2.04 -10.96 17.40
C PRO A 301 3.16 -11.56 16.55
N TYR A 302 3.11 -12.85 16.22
CA TYR A 302 4.21 -13.57 15.57
C TYR A 302 3.87 -13.86 14.10
N PRO A 303 4.84 -13.77 13.17
CA PRO A 303 4.64 -14.27 11.81
C PRO A 303 4.93 -15.77 11.74
N GLU A 304 4.01 -16.54 11.16
CA GLU A 304 4.15 -17.99 11.03
C GLU A 304 3.77 -18.49 9.63
N ARG A 305 4.30 -19.66 9.25
CA ARG A 305 3.97 -20.33 7.97
C ARG A 305 4.25 -19.45 6.74
N ILE A 306 5.45 -18.87 6.70
CA ILE A 306 5.87 -17.98 5.62
C ILE A 306 6.63 -18.77 4.56
N ALA A 307 6.16 -18.74 3.32
CA ALA A 307 6.79 -19.41 2.18
C ALA A 307 7.33 -18.38 1.18
N ILE A 308 8.63 -18.45 0.89
CA ILE A 308 9.32 -17.57 -0.07
C ILE A 308 10.01 -18.44 -1.11
N HIS A 309 9.54 -18.41 -2.37
CA HIS A 309 10.06 -19.28 -3.42
C HIS A 309 9.88 -18.73 -4.84
N GLY A 310 10.70 -19.13 -5.81
CA GLY A 310 10.54 -18.74 -7.23
C GLY A 310 10.74 -17.25 -7.57
N ASN A 311 11.04 -16.38 -6.60
CA ASN A 311 11.24 -14.95 -6.81
C ASN A 311 12.61 -14.66 -7.44
N ARG A 312 12.65 -13.59 -8.23
CA ARG A 312 13.86 -13.07 -8.89
C ARG A 312 14.32 -11.84 -8.10
N PHE A 313 15.20 -12.07 -7.14
CA PHE A 313 15.76 -11.02 -6.31
C PHE A 313 16.93 -10.33 -7.04
N GLY A 314 16.79 -9.03 -7.20
CA GLY A 314 17.87 -8.14 -7.64
C GLY A 314 18.60 -7.50 -6.45
N PRO A 315 19.53 -6.57 -6.71
CA PRO A 315 20.30 -5.92 -5.67
C PRO A 315 19.41 -5.21 -4.64
N GLY A 316 19.64 -5.45 -3.35
CA GLY A 316 19.00 -4.75 -2.22
C GLY A 316 19.92 -4.68 -0.99
N GLY A 317 19.60 -3.86 0.01
CA GLY A 317 20.27 -3.86 1.32
C GLY A 317 21.63 -3.14 1.42
N ASP A 318 21.99 -2.27 0.47
CA ASP A 318 23.24 -1.50 0.55
C ASP A 318 23.16 -0.24 1.41
N SER A 319 21.99 0.32 1.65
CA SER A 319 21.84 1.56 2.39
C SER A 319 20.57 1.55 3.24
N PRO A 320 20.43 0.61 4.19
CA PRO A 320 19.21 0.48 4.98
C PRO A 320 18.88 1.77 5.73
N ASP A 321 17.61 2.05 5.98
CA ASP A 321 17.13 3.37 6.40
C ASP A 321 17.59 3.79 7.81
N ASN A 322 17.31 2.95 8.82
CA ASN A 322 17.59 3.26 10.22
C ASN A 322 19.05 3.01 10.63
N LEU A 323 19.47 3.61 11.75
CA LEU A 323 20.86 3.58 12.21
C LEU A 323 21.28 2.16 12.65
N GLU A 324 20.36 1.42 13.24
CA GLU A 324 20.55 0.06 13.74
C GLU A 324 20.87 -0.89 12.59
N LEU A 325 20.11 -0.85 11.50
CA LEU A 325 20.35 -1.66 10.31
C LEU A 325 21.61 -1.22 9.56
N LYS A 326 21.94 0.08 9.54
CA LYS A 326 23.23 0.57 9.02
C LYS A 326 24.40 0.00 9.82
N ALA A 327 24.32 0.06 11.16
CA ALA A 327 25.34 -0.48 12.05
C ALA A 327 25.46 -2.00 11.91
N LEU A 328 24.34 -2.72 11.85
CA LEU A 328 24.27 -4.16 11.56
C LEU A 328 24.99 -4.49 10.25
N LYS A 329 24.64 -3.78 9.17
CA LYS A 329 25.25 -3.99 7.85
C LYS A 329 26.76 -3.85 7.92
N VAL A 330 27.25 -2.75 8.52
CA VAL A 330 28.69 -2.50 8.64
C VAL A 330 29.37 -3.56 9.52
N ALA A 331 28.78 -3.93 10.64
CA ALA A 331 29.36 -4.89 11.58
C ALA A 331 29.45 -6.32 11.02
N LYS A 332 28.47 -6.75 10.21
CA LYS A 332 28.39 -8.13 9.70
C LYS A 332 28.91 -8.29 8.27
N PHE A 333 28.79 -7.26 7.44
CA PHE A 333 29.08 -7.34 6.01
C PHE A 333 30.09 -6.28 5.53
N GLY A 334 30.52 -5.36 6.41
CA GLY A 334 31.49 -4.32 6.09
C GLY A 334 30.90 -3.11 5.36
N LEU A 335 31.73 -2.08 5.13
CA LEU A 335 31.30 -0.80 4.56
C LEU A 335 30.69 -0.93 3.16
N GLY A 336 31.29 -1.78 2.31
CA GLY A 336 30.81 -2.08 0.96
C GLY A 336 29.86 -3.27 0.87
N GLY A 337 29.52 -3.89 2.00
CA GLY A 337 28.60 -5.03 2.06
C GLY A 337 27.14 -4.61 1.93
N ARG A 338 26.29 -5.63 1.81
CA ARG A 338 24.82 -5.51 1.70
C ARG A 338 24.18 -6.42 2.75
N LEU A 339 23.01 -6.03 3.25
CA LEU A 339 22.14 -6.96 3.98
C LEU A 339 21.65 -8.04 3.00
N PRO A 340 21.44 -9.29 3.48
CA PRO A 340 20.81 -10.35 2.68
C PRO A 340 19.42 -9.99 2.18
N ASP A 341 18.93 -10.74 1.19
CA ASP A 341 17.64 -10.49 0.53
C ASP A 341 16.46 -10.46 1.51
N ILE A 342 16.50 -11.35 2.50
CA ILE A 342 15.42 -11.54 3.46
C ILE A 342 15.93 -11.14 4.85
N LEU A 343 15.25 -10.20 5.49
CA LEU A 343 15.51 -9.75 6.85
C LEU A 343 14.41 -10.28 7.78
N TRP A 344 14.77 -11.07 8.78
CA TRP A 344 13.83 -11.55 9.80
C TRP A 344 14.24 -11.07 11.20
N ASP A 345 13.26 -10.60 11.96
CA ASP A 345 13.46 -10.10 13.32
C ASP A 345 13.78 -11.19 14.37
N GLY A 346 13.49 -12.45 14.06
CA GLY A 346 13.83 -13.61 14.90
C GLY A 346 12.80 -13.96 15.98
N TYR A 347 11.67 -13.26 16.05
CA TYR A 347 10.62 -13.56 17.01
C TYR A 347 9.81 -14.80 16.56
N VAL A 348 9.56 -15.70 17.51
CA VAL A 348 8.72 -16.90 17.35
C VAL A 348 7.80 -17.03 18.55
N ASN A 349 6.64 -17.66 18.36
CA ASN A 349 5.68 -17.86 19.44
C ASN A 349 6.18 -18.90 20.47
N PRO A 350 6.51 -18.51 21.73
CA PRO A 350 7.04 -19.44 22.72
C PRO A 350 6.05 -20.54 23.10
N ALA A 351 4.74 -20.28 22.98
CA ALA A 351 3.70 -21.24 23.32
C ALA A 351 3.57 -22.38 22.30
N LYS A 352 4.11 -22.21 21.09
CA LYS A 352 4.06 -23.21 20.01
C LYS A 352 5.36 -24.01 19.89
N LEU A 353 6.34 -23.80 20.77
CA LEU A 353 7.61 -24.52 20.75
C LEU A 353 7.44 -25.97 21.23
N VAL A 354 8.08 -26.90 20.51
CA VAL A 354 8.22 -28.31 20.89
C VAL A 354 9.70 -28.59 21.05
N ASP A 355 10.11 -29.08 22.24
CA ASP A 355 11.51 -29.29 22.61
C ASP A 355 12.40 -28.05 22.38
N GLY A 356 11.84 -26.86 22.63
CA GLY A 356 12.52 -25.57 22.48
C GLY A 356 12.70 -25.10 21.03
N LYS A 357 12.06 -25.76 20.06
CA LYS A 357 12.11 -25.37 18.63
C LYS A 357 10.70 -25.14 18.09
N LEU A 358 10.58 -24.20 17.16
CA LEU A 358 9.35 -24.02 16.42
C LEU A 358 9.18 -25.22 15.46
N PRO A 359 8.00 -25.88 15.43
CA PRO A 359 7.71 -26.91 14.44
C PRO A 359 7.94 -26.41 13.02
N ALA A 360 8.49 -27.27 12.15
CA ALA A 360 8.91 -26.88 10.81
C ALA A 360 7.76 -26.34 9.96
N GLU A 361 6.55 -26.87 10.18
CA GLU A 361 5.32 -26.45 9.52
C GLU A 361 4.84 -25.05 9.91
N LEU A 362 5.38 -24.44 10.97
CA LEU A 362 5.11 -23.06 11.40
C LEU A 362 6.23 -22.08 11.02
N GLY A 363 7.34 -22.58 10.49
CA GLY A 363 8.54 -21.79 10.23
C GLY A 363 8.45 -20.86 9.01
N ILE A 364 9.55 -20.15 8.80
CA ILE A 364 9.82 -19.39 7.58
C ILE A 364 10.64 -20.27 6.65
N CYS A 365 10.06 -20.66 5.52
CA CYS A 365 10.68 -21.51 4.50
C CYS A 365 11.08 -20.72 3.27
N VAL A 366 12.35 -20.88 2.87
CA VAL A 366 13.00 -20.19 1.75
C VAL A 366 13.52 -21.23 0.74
N ASP A 367 12.75 -21.42 -0.33
CA ASP A 367 13.09 -22.23 -1.51
C ASP A 367 13.29 -21.31 -2.73
N ASN A 368 14.24 -20.38 -2.60
CA ASN A 368 14.41 -19.26 -3.53
C ASN A 368 15.85 -19.18 -4.09
N GLY A 369 16.40 -20.33 -4.47
CA GLY A 369 17.77 -20.44 -4.98
C GLY A 369 18.82 -19.97 -3.97
N GLU A 370 19.70 -19.07 -4.41
CA GLU A 370 20.81 -18.54 -3.59
C GLU A 370 20.38 -17.47 -2.58
N ALA A 371 19.09 -17.11 -2.51
CA ALA A 371 18.62 -16.10 -1.58
C ALA A 371 18.96 -16.47 -0.13
N VAL A 372 19.46 -15.48 0.62
CA VAL A 372 19.86 -15.66 2.02
C VAL A 372 18.92 -14.87 2.92
N LEU A 373 18.57 -15.50 4.05
CA LEU A 373 17.88 -14.87 5.16
C LEU A 373 18.90 -14.51 6.25
N ILE A 374 18.77 -13.31 6.80
CA ILE A 374 19.41 -12.93 8.07
C ILE A 374 18.37 -12.92 9.18
N ASN A 375 18.63 -13.69 10.24
CA ASN A 375 17.92 -13.57 11.50
C ASN A 375 18.71 -12.61 12.39
N VAL A 376 18.10 -11.49 12.79
CA VAL A 376 18.78 -10.50 13.63
C VAL A 376 18.71 -10.80 15.12
N ASP A 377 18.01 -11.84 15.54
CA ASP A 377 17.94 -12.29 16.94
C ASP A 377 17.38 -11.22 17.90
N GLY A 378 16.30 -10.56 17.47
CA GLY A 378 15.60 -9.53 18.23
C GLY A 378 15.24 -9.94 19.67
N PRO A 379 14.63 -11.13 19.91
CA PRO A 379 14.25 -11.57 21.26
C PRO A 379 15.41 -11.64 22.26
N ASN A 380 16.64 -11.87 21.78
CA ASN A 380 17.83 -11.97 22.64
C ASN A 380 18.70 -10.71 22.59
N GLY A 381 18.19 -9.60 22.05
CA GLY A 381 18.89 -8.33 21.95
C GLY A 381 20.05 -8.36 20.95
N TYR A 382 19.85 -9.00 19.80
CA TYR A 382 20.78 -9.03 18.67
C TYR A 382 22.12 -9.74 18.92
N LYS A 383 22.18 -10.64 19.91
CA LYS A 383 23.42 -11.30 20.34
C LYS A 383 23.90 -12.37 19.36
N ASN A 384 22.97 -13.10 18.74
CA ASN A 384 23.25 -14.26 17.89
C ASN A 384 22.76 -14.05 16.45
N ILE A 385 22.95 -12.84 15.90
CA ILE A 385 22.65 -12.55 14.50
C ILE A 385 23.35 -13.57 13.59
N THR A 386 22.57 -14.26 12.76
CA THR A 386 23.01 -15.38 11.95
C THR A 386 22.41 -15.34 10.54
N THR A 387 23.15 -15.94 9.59
CA THR A 387 22.69 -16.24 8.22
C THR A 387 22.65 -17.74 7.97
N ASP A 388 22.64 -18.54 9.04
CA ASP A 388 22.46 -19.99 8.94
C ASP A 388 21.08 -20.32 8.38
N MET A 389 21.09 -20.93 7.19
CA MET A 389 19.88 -21.30 6.47
C MET A 389 19.39 -22.71 6.81
N SER A 390 20.06 -23.45 7.70
CA SER A 390 19.76 -24.87 7.97
C SER A 390 18.30 -25.12 8.36
N ALA A 391 17.69 -24.21 9.13
CA ALA A 391 16.27 -24.26 9.52
C ALA A 391 15.30 -23.66 8.51
N HIS A 392 15.81 -22.97 7.48
CA HIS A 392 15.02 -22.18 6.52
C HIS A 392 15.01 -22.77 5.11
N ARG A 393 15.91 -23.70 4.78
CA ARG A 393 15.88 -24.45 3.51
C ARG A 393 14.80 -25.55 3.58
N CYS A 394 13.54 -25.13 3.46
CA CYS A 394 12.37 -25.98 3.52
C CYS A 394 11.30 -25.53 2.52
N LYS A 395 10.19 -26.29 2.45
CA LYS A 395 9.00 -25.96 1.67
C LYS A 395 7.78 -26.07 2.57
N LEU A 396 6.81 -25.19 2.36
CA LEU A 396 5.47 -25.29 2.92
C LEU A 396 4.47 -25.66 1.82
N PRO A 397 3.31 -26.23 2.16
CA PRO A 397 2.21 -26.40 1.21
C PRO A 397 1.79 -25.06 0.61
N ALA A 398 1.55 -25.04 -0.70
CA ALA A 398 1.03 -23.86 -1.39
C ALA A 398 -0.35 -23.47 -0.85
N LEU A 399 -0.61 -22.17 -0.79
CA LEU A 399 -1.89 -21.65 -0.36
C LEU A 399 -2.93 -21.75 -1.50
N PRO A 400 -4.20 -22.04 -1.16
CA PRO A 400 -5.25 -22.16 -2.17
C PRO A 400 -5.49 -20.85 -2.89
N GLU A 401 -5.96 -20.93 -4.14
CA GLU A 401 -6.36 -19.75 -4.91
C GLU A 401 -7.60 -19.09 -4.37
N ILE A 402 -7.58 -17.75 -4.34
CA ILE A 402 -8.74 -16.94 -4.01
C ILE A 402 -9.66 -16.89 -5.22
N VAL A 403 -10.76 -17.65 -5.14
CA VAL A 403 -11.84 -17.60 -6.13
C VAL A 403 -12.89 -16.63 -5.63
N LEU A 404 -13.01 -15.49 -6.30
CA LEU A 404 -14.10 -14.56 -6.07
C LEU A 404 -15.43 -15.20 -6.48
N GLY A 405 -16.43 -15.14 -5.61
CA GLY A 405 -17.77 -15.61 -5.93
C GLY A 405 -18.33 -14.77 -7.07
N SER A 406 -18.83 -15.40 -8.14
CA SER A 406 -19.60 -14.68 -9.15
C SER A 406 -20.77 -13.98 -8.46
N ALA A 407 -20.94 -12.67 -8.67
CA ALA A 407 -22.22 -12.03 -8.43
C ALA A 407 -23.24 -12.81 -9.26
N LYS A 408 -24.03 -13.67 -8.62
CA LYS A 408 -25.08 -14.41 -9.32
C LYS A 408 -25.91 -13.37 -10.06
N GLU A 409 -25.99 -13.51 -11.39
CA GLU A 409 -27.11 -12.98 -12.14
C GLU A 409 -28.36 -13.29 -11.33
N ALA A 410 -29.09 -12.25 -10.93
CA ALA A 410 -30.43 -12.43 -10.43
C ALA A 410 -31.15 -13.32 -11.45
N PRO A 411 -31.74 -14.47 -11.06
CA PRO A 411 -32.46 -15.29 -12.02
C PRO A 411 -33.57 -14.43 -12.61
N GLY A 412 -33.49 -14.18 -13.91
CA GLY A 412 -34.54 -13.47 -14.63
C GLY A 412 -35.82 -14.30 -14.67
N ALA A 413 -36.93 -13.69 -14.24
CA ALA A 413 -38.28 -13.80 -14.81
C ALA A 413 -39.22 -12.85 -14.03
#